data_AF-A0A645IH55-F1
#
_entry.id   AF-A0A645IH55-F1
#
_cell.length_a   1.000
_cell.length_b   1.000
_cell.length_c   1.000
_cell.angle_alpha   90.00
_cell.angle_beta   90.00
_cell.angle_gamma   90.00
#
_symmetry.space_group_name_H-M   'P 1'
#
loop_
_entity.id
_entity.type
_entity.pdbx_description
1 polymer ?
#
loop_
_entity_poly.entity_id
_entity_poly.type
_entity_poly.pdbx_seq_one_letter_code
_entity_poly.pdbx_strand_id
1 'polypeptide(L)' 'MRLLIGAIDDHDAVWFNGREIGRTDGSNAASAWQAERYYEIPAAAIRYGKKNTLAVKVRNTLGDGGIWRSPVAIVAAGH' A
#
# COMPACT_ATOMS: atom_id res chain seq x y z
N MET A 1 -12.27 -5.52 -0.04
CA MET A 1 -11.02 -5.89 0.66
C MET A 1 -10.14 -4.65 0.73
N ARG A 2 -9.27 -4.56 1.73
CA ARG A 2 -8.34 -3.43 1.90
C ARG A 2 -6.95 -3.94 2.22
N LEU A 3 -5.94 -3.34 1.62
CA LEU A 3 -4.54 -3.49 2.02
C LEU A 3 -4.23 -2.46 3.10
N LEU A 4 -3.73 -2.95 4.22
CA LEU A 4 -3.24 -2.18 5.36
C LEU A 4 -1.73 -2.29 5.41
N ILE A 5 -1.04 -1.16 5.46
CA ILE A 5 0.40 -1.11 5.73
C ILE A 5 0.66 -0.10 6.84
N GLY A 6 1.29 -0.52 7.93
CA GLY A 6 1.51 0.32 9.10
C GLY A 6 2.32 1.56 8.80
N ALA A 7 3.42 1.41 8.05
CA ALA A 7 4.15 2.54 7.49
C ALA A 7 5.03 2.10 6.32
N ILE A 8 5.09 2.97 5.31
CA ILE A 8 6.05 2.89 4.21
C ILE A 8 6.83 4.19 4.22
N ASP A 9 8.14 4.08 4.07
CA ASP A 9 9.01 5.23 4.07
C ASP A 9 8.77 6.15 2.86
N ASP A 10 8.76 7.46 3.13
CA ASP A 10 8.51 8.59 2.24
C ASP A 10 7.33 8.48 1.26
N HIS A 11 7.52 7.73 0.18
CA HIS A 11 6.55 7.65 -0.90
C HIS A 11 6.34 6.22 -1.38
N ASP A 12 5.10 5.92 -1.71
CA ASP A 12 4.75 4.65 -2.32
C ASP A 12 3.68 4.75 -3.39
N ALA A 13 3.65 3.73 -4.24
CA ALA A 13 2.58 3.46 -5.18
C ALA A 13 2.31 1.96 -5.20
N VAL A 14 1.04 1.59 -5.28
CA VAL A 14 0.58 0.22 -5.12
C VAL A 14 -0.25 -0.21 -6.32
N TRP A 15 0.06 -1.39 -6.84
CA TRP A 15 -0.68 -2.03 -7.93
C TRP A 15 -1.22 -3.38 -7.49
N PHE A 16 -2.44 -3.68 -7.94
CA PHE A 16 -3.06 -4.99 -7.81
C PHE A 16 -3.40 -5.54 -9.18
N ASN A 17 -2.88 -6.73 -9.51
CA ASN A 17 -2.98 -7.35 -10.82
C ASN A 17 -2.59 -6.42 -11.99
N GLY A 18 -1.59 -5.56 -11.77
CA GLY A 18 -1.09 -4.59 -12.77
C GLY A 18 -1.87 -3.27 -12.84
N ARG A 19 -2.97 -3.12 -12.10
CA ARG A 19 -3.74 -1.86 -12.01
C ARG A 19 -3.36 -1.10 -10.74
N GLU A 20 -3.06 0.19 -10.87
CA GLU A 20 -2.78 1.04 -9.71
C GLU A 20 -4.03 1.16 -8.83
N ILE A 21 -3.88 0.93 -7.52
CA ILE A 21 -4.96 1.02 -6.52
C ILE A 21 -4.75 2.18 -5.54
N GLY A 22 -3.58 2.82 -5.57
CA GLY A 22 -3.33 4.02 -4.81
C GLY A 22 -1.84 4.35 -4.73
N ARG A 23 -1.57 5.56 -4.26
CA ARG A 23 -0.24 6.09 -4.05
C ARG A 23 -0.27 7.22 -3.04
N THR A 24 0.87 7.53 -2.44
CA THR A 24 1.09 8.81 -1.77
C THR A 24 1.30 9.90 -2.82
N ASP A 25 0.70 11.08 -2.63
CA ASP A 25 0.78 12.21 -3.56
C ASP A 25 2.07 13.03 -3.45
N GLY A 26 2.99 12.64 -2.56
CA GLY A 26 4.26 13.33 -2.38
C GLY A 26 4.17 14.65 -1.62
N SER A 27 3.02 14.96 -1.01
CA SER A 27 2.97 15.97 0.04
C SER A 27 3.78 15.47 1.23
N ASN A 28 5.05 15.90 1.30
CA ASN A 28 5.95 15.70 2.42
C ASN A 28 5.39 16.36 3.67
N ALA A 29 4.41 15.73 4.31
CA ALA A 29 4.30 15.85 5.75
C ALA A 29 5.61 15.32 6.31
N ALA A 30 6.22 16.02 7.27
CA ALA A 30 7.42 15.57 7.98
C ALA A 30 7.25 14.18 8.68
N SER A 31 6.05 13.60 8.59
CA SER A 31 5.61 12.31 9.11
C SER A 31 5.08 11.35 8.05
N ALA A 32 5.25 11.60 6.74
CA ALA A 32 4.76 10.70 5.68
C ALA A 32 5.32 9.27 5.82
N TRP A 33 6.57 9.16 6.24
CA TRP A 33 7.24 7.91 6.59
C TRP A 33 6.66 7.20 7.82
N GLN A 34 5.84 7.87 8.64
CA GLN A 34 5.13 7.27 9.78
C GLN A 34 3.65 6.97 9.51
N ALA A 35 3.09 7.51 8.42
CA ALA A 35 1.65 7.44 8.20
C ALA A 35 1.18 6.02 7.83
N GLU A 36 0.04 5.63 8.37
CA GLU A 36 -0.63 4.38 8.01
C GLU A 36 -1.17 4.45 6.57
N ARG A 37 -1.09 3.34 5.84
CA ARG A 37 -1.55 3.23 4.46
C ARG A 37 -2.77 2.32 4.38
N TYR A 38 -3.78 2.82 3.68
CA TYR A 38 -5.06 2.16 3.46
C TYR A 38 -5.39 2.19 1.97
N TYR A 39 -5.21 1.07 1.27
CA TYR A 39 -5.52 0.98 -0.16
C TYR A 39 -6.69 0.04 -0.41
N GLU A 40 -7.75 0.57 -1.00
CA GLU A 40 -8.90 -0.25 -1.37
C GLU A 40 -8.54 -1.17 -2.54
N ILE A 41 -8.88 -2.45 -2.42
CA ILE A 41 -8.75 -3.41 -3.50
C ILE A 41 -10.15 -3.55 -4.12
N PRO A 42 -10.40 -3.01 -5.32
CA PRO A 42 -11.71 -3.12 -5.97
C PRO A 42 -12.08 -4.59 -6.17
N ALA A 43 -13.30 -4.98 -5.78
CA ALA A 43 -13.75 -6.37 -5.89
C ALA A 43 -13.63 -6.91 -7.33
N ALA A 44 -13.92 -6.06 -8.32
CA ALA A 44 -13.78 -6.38 -9.74
C ALA A 44 -12.34 -6.68 -10.19
N ALA A 45 -11.33 -6.25 -9.43
CA ALA A 45 -9.93 -6.54 -9.74
C ALA A 45 -9.46 -7.90 -9.18
N ILE A 46 -10.25 -8.54 -8.31
CA ILE A 46 -9.89 -9.77 -7.61
C ILE A 46 -10.17 -10.99 -8.50
N ARG A 47 -9.13 -11.81 -8.67
CA ARG A 47 -9.24 -13.13 -9.32
C ARG A 47 -9.51 -14.18 -8.25
N TYR A 48 -10.78 -14.38 -7.89
CA TYR A 48 -11.17 -15.38 -6.89
C TYR A 48 -10.76 -16.80 -7.31
N GLY A 49 -10.25 -17.58 -6.34
CA GLY A 49 -9.76 -18.94 -6.58
C GLY A 49 -8.50 -19.02 -7.44
N LYS A 50 -7.84 -17.89 -7.75
CA LYS A 50 -6.67 -17.80 -8.62
C LYS A 50 -5.57 -16.95 -7.98
N LYS A 51 -4.36 -17.02 -8.56
CA LYS A 51 -3.24 -16.16 -8.17
C LYS A 51 -3.58 -14.69 -8.45
N ASN A 52 -3.36 -13.86 -7.44
CA ASN A 52 -3.36 -12.40 -7.54
C ASN A 52 -1.93 -11.88 -7.27
N THR A 53 -1.56 -10.77 -7.87
CA THR A 53 -0.27 -10.11 -7.66
C THR A 53 -0.48 -8.74 -7.04
N LEU A 54 0.15 -8.48 -5.92
CA LEU A 54 0.27 -7.16 -5.32
C LEU A 54 1.71 -6.67 -5.50
N ALA A 55 1.88 -5.46 -6.01
CA ALA A 55 3.18 -4.82 -6.15
C ALA A 55 3.18 -3.47 -5.42
N VAL A 56 4.25 -3.21 -4.67
CA VAL A 56 4.47 -1.95 -3.96
C VAL A 56 5.80 -1.38 -4.43
N LYS A 57 5.80 -0.15 -4.94
CA LYS A 57 7.02 0.62 -5.22
C LYS A 57 7.24 1.57 -4.06
N VAL A 58 8.43 1.54 -3.48
CA VAL A 58 8.86 2.47 -2.45
C VAL A 58 9.89 3.42 -3.04
N ARG A 59 9.74 4.72 -2.80
CA ARG A 59 10.74 5.73 -3.15
C ARG A 59 11.12 6.49 -1.88
N ASN A 60 12.21 6.04 -1.27
CA ASN A 60 12.91 6.76 -0.22
C ASN A 60 13.65 7.97 -0.82
N THR A 61 13.61 9.10 -0.13
CA THR A 61 14.31 10.34 -0.47
C THR A 61 15.51 10.60 0.42
N LEU A 62 15.51 10.14 1.67
CA LEU A 62 16.56 10.38 2.68
C LEU A 62 16.55 9.29 3.76
N GLY A 63 17.72 8.88 4.26
CA GLY A 63 17.80 7.96 5.40
C GLY A 63 17.50 6.51 5.05
N ASP A 64 17.00 5.74 6.02
CA ASP A 64 16.64 4.33 5.86
C ASP A 64 15.27 4.18 5.21
N GLY A 65 15.15 3.28 4.23
CA GLY A 65 13.93 3.10 3.45
C GLY A 65 13.19 1.80 3.71
N GLY A 66 12.01 1.68 3.09
CA GLY A 66 11.27 0.43 2.96
C GLY A 66 9.91 0.41 3.65
N ILE A 67 9.33 -0.78 3.75
CA ILE A 67 8.10 -1.03 4.52
C ILE A 67 8.54 -1.46 5.91
N TRP A 68 8.41 -0.56 6.89
CA TRP A 68 9.12 -0.72 8.17
C TRP A 68 8.21 -0.92 9.38
N ARG A 69 6.90 -0.67 9.26
CA ARG A 69 5.95 -0.85 10.36
C ARG A 69 4.79 -1.76 9.98
N SER A 70 4.49 -2.68 10.89
CA SER A 70 3.34 -3.60 10.81
C SER A 70 2.01 -2.87 11.07
N PRO A 71 0.88 -3.44 10.63
CA PRO A 71 0.75 -4.67 9.85
C PRO A 71 1.14 -4.48 8.38
N VAL A 72 1.40 -5.58 7.67
CA VAL A 72 1.23 -5.67 6.23
C VAL A 72 0.16 -6.73 6.01
N ALA A 73 -1.08 -6.32 5.78
CA ALA A 73 -2.22 -7.23 5.83
C ALA A 73 -3.28 -6.90 4.78
N ILE A 74 -3.95 -7.93 4.26
CA ILE A 74 -5.18 -7.79 3.50
C ILE A 74 -6.34 -8.17 4.42
N VAL A 75 -7.29 -7.26 4.58
CA VAL A 75 -8.49 -7.48 5.40
C VAL A 75 -9.75 -7.44 4.55
N ALA A 76 -10.75 -8.24 4.93
CA ALA A 76 -12.10 -8.04 4.44
C ALA A 76 -12.62 -6.69 4.96
N ALA A 77 -13.37 -5.97 4.13
CA ALA A 77 -14.13 -4.83 4.67
C ALA A 77 -15.23 -5.44 5.55
N GLY A 78 -15.27 -5.08 6.83
CA GLY A 78 -16.33 -5.53 7.74
C GLY A 78 -17.69 -5.09 7.20
N HIS A 79 -18.67 -5.99 7.31
CA HIS A 79 -20.08 -5.62 7.25
C HIS A 79 -20.50 -4.93 8.55
#